data_AF-A0A1F9FE37-F1
#
_entry.id   AF-A0A1F9FE37-F1
#
_cell.length_a   1.000
_cell.length_b   1.000
_cell.length_c   1.000
_cell.angle_alpha   90.00
_cell.angle_beta   90.00
_cell.angle_gamma   90.00
#
_symmetry.space_group_name_H-M   'P 1'
#
loop_
_entity.id
_entity.type
_entity.pdbx_description
1 polymer ?
#
loop_
_entity_poly.entity_id
_entity_poly.type
_entity_poly.pdbx_seq_one_letter_code
_entity_poly.pdbx_strand_id
1 'polypeptide(L)'
;MMKKALVLLAVFVALISGCVSDTPVVAPLTDEAGTNAYADAEQVRSRLQIAIASGGMSPEAYIEIGDKINSLENSGYDTGELRQLLSQTPVGGQENAATYNEPETLPQTSEENINSLAPQVVTWHYRNGKWAPDGEPPACPDKLVLQAPVDLRLPTSVLYPGQVRGGDFKPHGGFRTDDTDGPVEVTAPLQGYLKSAAYFTDSAGDHYMFDIQHQCGIMYRLGHLGAVPPKFQAVVDKIPKGGFGDSRTYEVGPVFVELGEVIATDTQWSTGFDWGVYDLRKENEASQDPAFREAHKDEPWQAYHALCWFDYLPSDQEQIVRSLPAADGVSGKTSAYC
;
A
#
# COMPACT_ATOMS: atom_id res chain seq x y z
N MET A 1 -1.32 -58.20 52.02
CA MET A 1 -1.63 -59.64 51.81
C MET A 1 -3.06 -59.75 51.29
N MET A 2 -3.25 -60.40 50.13
CA MET A 2 -4.50 -61.01 49.62
C MET A 2 -5.71 -60.06 49.41
N LYS A 3 -6.45 -60.04 48.30
CA LYS A 3 -6.62 -60.94 47.14
C LYS A 3 -7.16 -60.09 45.97
N LYS A 4 -6.66 -60.37 44.77
CA LYS A 4 -7.19 -59.87 43.49
C LYS A 4 -8.57 -60.50 43.24
N ALA A 5 -9.55 -59.71 42.81
CA ALA A 5 -10.78 -60.19 42.20
C ALA A 5 -10.81 -59.72 40.75
N LEU A 6 -10.75 -60.68 39.84
CA LEU A 6 -10.81 -60.57 38.40
C LEU A 6 -12.29 -60.54 38.01
N VAL A 7 -12.77 -59.48 37.36
CA VAL A 7 -14.12 -59.42 36.78
C VAL A 7 -13.99 -59.56 35.27
N LEU A 8 -14.45 -60.70 34.76
CA LEU A 8 -14.69 -60.95 33.33
C LEU A 8 -15.83 -60.04 32.87
N LEU A 9 -15.61 -59.22 31.83
CA LEU A 9 -16.69 -58.61 31.06
C LEU A 9 -16.83 -59.38 29.75
N ALA A 10 -17.99 -59.99 29.56
CA ALA A 10 -18.33 -60.79 28.40
C ALA A 10 -18.57 -59.90 27.17
N VAL A 11 -17.97 -60.29 26.05
CA VAL A 11 -18.17 -59.72 24.72
C VAL A 11 -19.51 -60.23 24.17
N PHE A 12 -20.47 -59.32 23.95
CA PHE A 12 -21.68 -59.58 23.18
C PHE A 12 -21.43 -59.18 21.72
N VAL A 13 -21.27 -60.18 20.85
CA VAL A 13 -21.30 -60.02 19.39
C VAL A 13 -22.76 -60.08 18.97
N ALA A 14 -23.33 -58.94 18.59
CA ALA A 14 -24.61 -58.87 17.89
C ALA A 14 -24.36 -58.81 16.38
N LEU A 15 -24.63 -59.94 15.71
CA LEU A 15 -24.76 -60.02 14.26
C LEU A 15 -26.06 -59.33 13.85
N ILE A 16 -25.97 -58.17 13.19
CA ILE A 16 -27.07 -57.60 12.43
C ILE A 16 -26.76 -57.81 10.94
N SER A 17 -27.54 -58.70 10.36
CA SER A 17 -27.61 -59.00 8.93
C SER A 17 -28.67 -58.11 8.29
N GLY A 18 -28.39 -57.61 7.08
CA GLY A 18 -29.40 -57.18 6.12
C GLY A 18 -29.64 -55.68 6.02
N CYS A 19 -29.10 -55.05 4.97
CA CYS A 19 -29.85 -54.59 3.79
C CYS A 19 -28.95 -53.65 2.98
N VAL A 20 -28.48 -54.16 1.83
CA VAL A 20 -27.84 -53.35 0.78
C VAL A 20 -28.98 -52.68 0.01
N SER A 21 -29.11 -51.37 0.16
CA SER A 21 -29.91 -50.53 -0.73
C SER A 21 -28.97 -49.82 -1.70
N ASP A 22 -29.03 -50.23 -2.97
CA ASP A 22 -28.43 -49.53 -4.10
C ASP A 22 -29.10 -48.15 -4.24
N THR A 23 -28.50 -47.13 -3.62
CA THR A 23 -28.70 -45.74 -3.99
C THR A 23 -27.55 -45.32 -4.91
N PRO A 24 -27.82 -44.72 -6.08
CA PRO A 24 -26.74 -44.20 -6.90
C PRO A 24 -25.99 -43.14 -6.10
N VAL A 25 -24.67 -43.30 -6.02
CA VAL A 25 -23.76 -42.28 -5.52
C VAL A 25 -23.88 -41.07 -6.44
N VAL A 26 -24.75 -40.13 -6.07
CA VAL A 26 -24.71 -38.77 -6.61
C VAL A 26 -23.43 -38.17 -6.04
N ALA A 27 -22.46 -37.94 -6.91
CA ALA A 27 -21.27 -37.17 -6.58
C ALA A 27 -21.70 -35.86 -5.90
N PRO A 28 -21.05 -35.43 -4.81
CA PRO A 28 -21.29 -34.09 -4.30
C PRO A 28 -20.91 -33.11 -5.41
N LEU A 29 -21.90 -32.35 -5.90
CA LEU A 29 -21.63 -31.13 -6.63
C LEU A 29 -20.88 -30.22 -5.67
N THR A 30 -19.60 -30.02 -5.94
CA THR A 30 -18.74 -29.07 -5.24
C THR A 30 -19.22 -27.66 -5.58
N ASP A 31 -20.17 -27.14 -4.81
CA ASP A 31 -20.58 -25.74 -4.79
C ASP A 31 -19.59 -24.88 -3.96
N GLU A 32 -18.28 -25.08 -4.12
CA GLU A 32 -17.27 -24.20 -3.51
C GLU A 32 -16.92 -22.97 -4.37
N ALA A 33 -17.48 -22.86 -5.59
CA ALA A 33 -17.29 -21.71 -6.46
C ALA A 33 -18.26 -20.54 -6.18
N GLY A 34 -19.37 -20.79 -5.48
CA GLY A 34 -20.47 -19.81 -5.35
C GLY A 34 -20.30 -18.76 -4.25
N THR A 35 -19.60 -19.08 -3.16
CA THR A 35 -19.51 -18.16 -2.00
C THR A 35 -18.48 -17.06 -2.19
N ASN A 36 -17.43 -17.29 -2.99
CA ASN A 36 -16.42 -16.26 -3.27
C ASN A 36 -16.88 -15.28 -4.36
N ALA A 37 -17.49 -15.79 -5.43
CA ALA A 37 -17.96 -14.95 -6.54
C ALA A 37 -19.03 -13.93 -6.11
N TYR A 38 -19.94 -14.31 -5.20
CA TYR A 38 -20.94 -13.38 -4.66
C TYR A 38 -20.30 -12.28 -3.79
N ALA A 39 -19.36 -12.63 -2.91
CA ALA A 39 -18.67 -11.66 -2.07
C ALA A 39 -17.82 -10.69 -2.90
N ASP A 40 -17.10 -11.21 -3.90
CA ASP A 40 -16.33 -10.41 -4.86
C ASP A 40 -17.25 -9.48 -5.68
N ALA A 41 -18.42 -9.97 -6.11
CA ALA A 41 -19.41 -9.18 -6.82
C ALA A 41 -19.99 -8.04 -5.96
N GLU A 42 -20.30 -8.28 -4.68
CA GLU A 42 -20.75 -7.22 -3.76
C GLU A 42 -19.64 -6.19 -3.48
N GLN A 43 -18.38 -6.63 -3.38
CA GLN A 43 -17.24 -5.70 -3.24
C GLN A 43 -17.10 -4.81 -4.48
N VAL A 44 -17.18 -5.39 -5.68
CA VAL A 44 -17.15 -4.65 -6.94
C VAL A 44 -18.34 -3.69 -7.04
N ARG A 45 -19.55 -4.14 -6.72
CA ARG A 45 -20.76 -3.30 -6.70
C ARG A 45 -20.59 -2.11 -5.77
N SER A 46 -20.11 -2.35 -4.55
CA SER A 46 -19.90 -1.31 -3.55
C SER A 46 -18.87 -0.27 -4.03
N ARG A 47 -17.72 -0.71 -4.56
CA ARG A 47 -16.70 0.20 -5.13
C ARG A 47 -17.26 1.06 -6.26
N LEU A 48 -18.04 0.47 -7.17
CA LEU A 48 -18.67 1.19 -8.27
C LEU A 48 -19.68 2.22 -7.78
N GLN A 49 -20.55 1.85 -6.84
CA GLN A 49 -21.54 2.77 -6.25
C GLN A 49 -20.87 3.94 -5.52
N ILE A 50 -19.79 3.67 -4.77
CA ILE A 50 -19.03 4.72 -4.10
C ILE A 50 -18.37 5.63 -5.12
N ALA A 51 -17.72 5.08 -6.14
CA ALA A 51 -17.08 5.87 -7.19
C ALA A 51 -18.07 6.77 -7.94
N ILE A 52 -19.25 6.26 -8.27
CA ILE A 52 -20.34 7.08 -8.86
C ILE A 52 -20.73 8.22 -7.91
N ALA A 53 -20.89 7.92 -6.61
CA ALA A 53 -21.25 8.93 -5.61
C ALA A 53 -20.12 9.95 -5.36
N SER A 54 -18.84 9.56 -5.51
CA SER A 54 -17.67 10.42 -5.30
C SER A 54 -17.22 11.17 -6.56
N GLY A 55 -17.98 11.10 -7.66
CA GLY A 55 -17.68 11.82 -8.89
C GLY A 55 -16.69 11.14 -9.83
N GLY A 56 -16.40 9.85 -9.63
CA GLY A 56 -15.60 9.03 -10.53
C GLY A 56 -14.55 8.16 -9.84
N MET A 57 -13.77 7.46 -10.66
CA MET A 57 -12.58 6.69 -10.29
C MET A 57 -11.41 6.98 -11.24
N SER A 58 -10.20 6.55 -10.90
CA SER A 58 -9.05 6.67 -11.79
C SER A 58 -9.14 5.68 -12.97
N PRO A 59 -8.41 5.90 -14.08
CA PRO A 59 -8.29 4.93 -15.17
C PRO A 59 -7.80 3.56 -14.71
N GLU A 60 -6.86 3.53 -13.77
CA GLU A 60 -6.28 2.29 -13.22
C GLU A 60 -7.32 1.52 -12.41
N ALA A 61 -8.06 2.20 -11.52
CA ALA A 61 -9.15 1.59 -10.77
C ALA A 61 -10.28 1.09 -11.69
N TYR A 62 -10.53 1.80 -12.80
CA TYR A 62 -11.50 1.38 -13.81
C TYR A 62 -11.08 0.09 -14.52
N ILE A 63 -9.79 -0.03 -14.89
CA ILE A 63 -9.22 -1.25 -15.47
C ILE A 63 -9.27 -2.40 -14.46
N GLU A 64 -8.83 -2.18 -13.22
CA GLU A 64 -8.84 -3.18 -12.16
C GLU A 64 -10.26 -3.74 -11.90
N ILE A 65 -11.26 -2.86 -11.81
CA ILE A 65 -12.66 -3.28 -11.68
C ILE A 65 -13.13 -4.02 -12.93
N GLY A 66 -12.74 -3.56 -14.12
CA GLY A 66 -13.01 -4.25 -15.38
C GLY A 66 -12.49 -5.70 -15.39
N ASP A 67 -11.27 -5.91 -14.90
CA ASP A 67 -10.64 -7.23 -14.80
C ASP A 67 -11.30 -8.13 -13.75
N LYS A 68 -11.71 -7.56 -12.61
CA LYS A 68 -12.51 -8.28 -11.61
C LYS A 68 -13.86 -8.72 -12.17
N ILE A 69 -14.54 -7.85 -12.93
CA ILE A 69 -15.78 -8.21 -13.62
C ILE A 69 -15.54 -9.31 -14.67
N ASN A 70 -14.45 -9.23 -15.45
CA ASN A 70 -14.07 -10.30 -16.39
C ASN A 70 -13.88 -11.65 -15.66
N SER A 71 -13.23 -11.63 -14.49
CA SER A 71 -13.02 -12.84 -13.67
C SER A 71 -14.35 -13.44 -13.19
N LEU A 72 -15.28 -12.59 -12.72
CA LEU A 72 -16.62 -13.00 -12.32
C LEU A 72 -17.40 -13.62 -13.51
N GLU A 73 -17.33 -13.02 -14.70
CA GLU A 73 -17.94 -13.57 -15.93
C GLU A 73 -17.38 -14.95 -16.28
N ASN A 74 -16.06 -15.12 -16.21
CA ASN A 74 -15.40 -16.39 -16.47
C ASN A 74 -15.78 -17.49 -15.46
N SER A 75 -16.21 -17.09 -14.26
CA SER A 75 -16.73 -18.01 -13.25
C SER A 75 -18.21 -18.39 -13.46
N GLY A 76 -18.89 -17.74 -14.42
CA GLY A 76 -20.32 -17.93 -14.71
C GLY A 76 -21.25 -17.04 -13.88
N TYR A 77 -20.73 -16.07 -13.14
CA TYR A 77 -21.52 -15.09 -12.39
C TYR A 77 -22.17 -14.06 -13.35
N ASP A 78 -23.43 -13.67 -13.09
CA ASP A 78 -24.11 -12.62 -13.87
C ASP A 78 -23.63 -11.24 -13.45
N THR A 79 -22.86 -10.59 -14.32
CA THR A 79 -22.24 -9.28 -14.09
C THR A 79 -22.97 -8.13 -14.78
N GLY A 80 -24.16 -8.35 -15.35
CA GLY A 80 -24.86 -7.34 -16.14
C GLY A 80 -25.03 -6.00 -15.42
N GLU A 81 -25.38 -6.04 -14.13
CA GLU A 81 -25.48 -4.86 -13.27
C GLU A 81 -24.12 -4.20 -13.02
N LEU A 82 -23.06 -4.98 -12.76
CA LEU A 82 -21.72 -4.45 -12.52
C LEU A 82 -21.16 -3.76 -13.77
N ARG A 83 -21.40 -4.31 -14.95
CA ARG A 83 -21.03 -3.69 -16.24
C ARG A 83 -21.80 -2.39 -16.46
N GLN A 84 -23.08 -2.36 -16.11
CA GLN A 84 -23.88 -1.15 -16.19
C GLN A 84 -23.35 -0.06 -15.26
N LEU A 85 -23.06 -0.40 -14.00
CA LEU A 85 -22.48 0.53 -13.04
C LEU A 85 -21.08 1.03 -13.48
N LEU A 86 -20.20 0.13 -13.94
CA LEU A 86 -18.88 0.50 -14.46
C LEU A 86 -19.02 1.49 -15.62
N SER A 87 -19.92 1.24 -16.58
CA SER A 87 -20.14 2.14 -17.73
C SER A 87 -20.66 3.54 -17.36
N GLN A 88 -21.32 3.67 -16.20
CA GLN A 88 -21.83 4.93 -15.69
C GLN A 88 -20.83 5.68 -14.81
N THR A 89 -19.72 5.04 -14.45
CA THR A 89 -18.76 5.64 -13.53
C THR A 89 -17.84 6.59 -14.28
N PRO A 90 -17.77 7.88 -13.91
CA PRO A 90 -16.82 8.81 -14.51
C PRO A 90 -15.38 8.35 -14.32
N VAL A 91 -14.56 8.45 -15.36
CA VAL A 91 -13.14 8.07 -15.30
C VAL A 91 -12.29 9.34 -15.36
N GLY A 92 -11.52 9.58 -14.29
CA GLY A 92 -10.67 10.74 -14.14
C GLY A 92 -9.70 10.89 -15.33
N GLY A 93 -9.62 12.10 -15.90
CA GLY A 93 -8.79 12.37 -17.08
C GLY A 93 -9.51 12.19 -18.42
N GLN A 94 -10.79 11.79 -18.44
CA GLN A 94 -11.65 11.79 -19.63
C GLN A 94 -12.76 12.84 -19.57
N GLU A 95 -12.44 14.09 -19.21
CA GLU A 95 -13.39 15.18 -19.42
C GLU A 95 -13.39 15.59 -20.89
N ASN A 96 -14.59 15.65 -21.49
CA ASN A 96 -14.81 16.30 -22.77
C ASN A 96 -14.21 17.71 -22.70
N ALA A 97 -13.39 18.06 -23.70
CA ALA A 97 -12.79 19.36 -23.87
C ALA A 97 -13.85 20.48 -23.98
N ALA A 98 -14.33 20.97 -22.83
CA ALA A 98 -15.12 22.18 -22.71
C ALA A 98 -14.19 23.27 -22.18
N THR A 99 -13.54 23.96 -23.12
CA THR A 99 -13.01 25.33 -23.00
C THR A 99 -12.40 25.71 -21.65
N TYR A 100 -11.14 25.34 -21.44
CA TYR A 100 -10.26 26.11 -20.57
C TYR A 100 -9.91 27.42 -21.29
N ASN A 101 -10.38 28.55 -20.75
CA ASN A 101 -9.84 29.85 -21.12
C ASN A 101 -8.43 29.96 -20.55
N GLU A 102 -7.50 30.23 -21.46
CA GLU A 102 -6.08 30.54 -21.23
C GLU A 102 -5.93 31.62 -20.13
N PRO A 103 -5.18 31.37 -19.05
CA PRO A 103 -4.83 32.42 -18.11
C PRO A 103 -3.89 33.42 -18.78
N GLU A 104 -4.31 34.69 -18.74
CA GLU A 104 -3.57 35.86 -19.18
C GLU A 104 -2.11 35.84 -18.71
N THR A 105 -1.20 36.02 -19.67
CA THR A 105 0.25 36.05 -19.47
C THR A 105 0.63 37.21 -18.56
N LEU A 106 1.15 36.90 -17.37
CA LEU A 106 1.78 37.89 -16.50
C LEU A 106 3.12 38.35 -17.12
N PRO A 107 3.44 39.66 -17.02
CA PRO A 107 4.57 40.24 -17.73
C PRO A 107 5.90 39.74 -17.18
N GLN A 108 6.77 39.29 -18.09
CA GLN A 108 8.18 39.05 -17.83
C GLN A 108 8.85 40.37 -17.44
N THR A 109 9.17 40.52 -16.15
CA THR A 109 10.14 41.49 -15.68
C THR A 109 11.49 40.78 -15.63
N SER A 110 12.38 41.25 -16.50
CA SER A 110 13.80 40.93 -16.46
C SER A 110 14.43 41.64 -15.26
N GLU A 111 14.88 40.91 -14.25
CA GLU A 111 15.85 41.46 -13.30
C GLU A 111 16.96 40.46 -12.99
N GLU A 112 18.12 41.07 -12.79
CA GLU A 112 19.45 40.52 -12.80
C GLU A 112 19.73 39.62 -11.59
N ASN A 113 20.46 38.55 -11.89
CA ASN A 113 21.50 37.92 -11.08
C ASN A 113 21.82 38.59 -9.73
N ILE A 114 21.19 38.11 -8.66
CA ILE A 114 21.75 38.18 -7.31
C ILE A 114 21.99 36.74 -6.86
N ASN A 115 23.27 36.42 -6.75
CA ASN A 115 23.80 35.20 -6.16
C ASN A 115 23.23 35.05 -4.74
N SER A 116 22.14 34.32 -4.60
CA SER A 116 21.57 33.93 -3.31
C SER A 116 22.41 32.79 -2.75
N LEU A 117 23.22 33.09 -1.74
CA LEU A 117 24.00 32.14 -0.95
C LEU A 117 23.13 31.33 0.04
N ALA A 118 21.83 31.15 -0.25
CA ALA A 118 21.06 30.13 0.46
C ALA A 118 21.46 28.76 -0.12
N PRO A 119 21.86 27.78 0.70
CA PRO A 119 22.11 26.44 0.18
C PRO A 119 20.83 25.95 -0.50
N GLN A 120 20.91 25.70 -1.81
CA GLN A 120 19.78 25.12 -2.54
C GLN A 120 19.52 23.72 -2.00
N VAL A 121 18.26 23.45 -1.66
CA VAL A 121 17.84 22.12 -1.23
C VAL A 121 17.96 21.18 -2.42
N VAL A 122 18.85 20.19 -2.31
CA VAL A 122 19.03 19.19 -3.38
C VAL A 122 17.86 18.22 -3.36
N THR A 123 17.19 18.11 -4.50
CA THR A 123 16.05 17.21 -4.70
C THR A 123 16.38 16.19 -5.78
N TRP A 124 15.91 14.96 -5.61
CA TRP A 124 16.11 13.89 -6.58
C TRP A 124 14.87 13.75 -7.45
N HIS A 125 15.08 13.60 -8.76
CA HIS A 125 14.02 13.43 -9.75
C HIS A 125 14.26 12.19 -10.59
N TYR A 126 13.19 11.42 -10.83
CA TYR A 126 13.23 10.30 -11.75
C TYR A 126 12.98 10.80 -13.17
N ARG A 127 13.99 10.72 -14.04
CA ARG A 127 13.94 11.18 -15.43
C ARG A 127 14.71 10.22 -16.31
N ASN A 128 14.14 9.87 -17.47
CA ASN A 128 14.80 8.99 -18.44
C ASN A 128 15.24 7.64 -17.84
N GLY A 129 14.39 7.04 -17.01
CA GLY A 129 14.65 5.73 -16.42
C GLY A 129 15.69 5.71 -15.29
N LYS A 130 16.03 6.86 -14.70
CA LYS A 130 16.97 6.94 -13.58
C LYS A 130 16.62 8.08 -12.63
N TRP A 131 16.96 7.91 -11.35
CA TRP A 131 17.02 9.01 -10.40
C TRP A 131 18.28 9.85 -10.63
N ALA A 132 18.12 11.17 -10.55
CA ALA A 132 19.23 12.12 -10.59
C ALA A 132 18.93 13.33 -9.69
N PRO A 133 19.94 13.86 -8.96
CA PRO A 133 19.78 15.09 -8.20
C PRO A 133 19.79 16.32 -9.12
N ASP A 134 19.11 17.39 -8.68
CA ASP A 134 19.11 18.71 -9.35
C ASP A 134 20.35 19.57 -9.01
N GLY A 135 21.15 19.13 -8.04
CA GLY A 135 22.41 19.74 -7.62
C GLY A 135 23.42 18.70 -7.13
N GLU A 136 24.53 19.14 -6.53
CA GLU A 136 25.51 18.25 -5.91
C GLU A 136 24.97 17.77 -4.54
N PRO A 137 24.58 16.49 -4.39
CA PRO A 137 24.00 16.00 -3.15
C PRO A 137 25.07 15.95 -2.05
N PRO A 138 24.72 16.27 -0.79
CA PRO A 138 25.62 16.02 0.32
C PRO A 138 25.90 14.52 0.46
N ALA A 139 27.04 14.17 1.04
CA ALA A 139 27.33 12.78 1.37
C ALA A 139 26.24 12.22 2.31
N CYS A 140 25.79 10.99 2.07
CA CYS A 140 24.97 10.29 3.05
C CYS A 140 25.83 9.88 4.25
N PRO A 141 25.22 9.72 5.44
CA PRO A 141 25.90 9.08 6.56
C PRO A 141 26.49 7.73 6.15
N ASP A 142 27.71 7.44 6.62
CA ASP A 142 28.42 6.18 6.32
C ASP A 142 27.58 4.95 6.68
N LYS A 143 26.75 5.07 7.72
CA LYS A 143 25.70 4.12 8.08
C LYS A 143 24.36 4.86 8.09
N LEU A 144 23.50 4.53 7.13
CA LEU A 144 22.10 4.94 7.18
C LEU A 144 21.43 4.22 8.37
N VAL A 145 20.85 5.00 9.28
CA VAL A 145 20.05 4.50 10.40
C VAL A 145 18.73 5.25 10.40
N LEU A 146 17.63 4.50 10.31
CA LEU A 146 16.26 5.00 10.36
C LEU A 146 15.70 4.80 11.77
N GLN A 147 14.80 5.66 12.22
CA GLN A 147 13.96 5.35 13.39
C GLN A 147 12.69 4.64 12.93
N ALA A 148 12.18 3.71 13.73
CA ALA A 148 10.83 3.20 13.53
C ALA A 148 9.84 4.39 13.56
N PRO A 149 8.97 4.54 12.56
CA PRO A 149 8.06 5.68 12.48
C PRO A 149 6.87 5.56 13.44
N VAL A 150 6.82 4.53 14.29
CA VAL A 150 5.73 4.25 15.24
C VAL A 150 6.30 3.69 16.54
N ASP A 151 5.58 3.85 17.65
CA ASP A 151 5.86 3.12 18.88
C ASP A 151 5.71 1.61 18.64
N LEU A 152 6.82 0.87 18.66
CA LEU A 152 6.87 -0.56 18.35
C LEU A 152 6.13 -1.47 19.35
N ARG A 153 5.51 -0.91 20.39
CA ARG A 153 4.58 -1.64 21.27
C ARG A 153 3.18 -1.76 20.68
N LEU A 154 2.84 -0.95 19.67
CA LEU A 154 1.50 -0.89 19.07
C LEU A 154 1.29 -1.87 17.91
N PRO A 155 2.26 -2.08 16.99
CA PRO A 155 2.04 -2.98 15.87
C PRO A 155 1.77 -4.42 16.29
N THR A 156 0.74 -5.02 15.68
CA THR A 156 0.38 -6.43 15.88
C THR A 156 1.10 -7.35 14.88
N SER A 157 1.42 -6.82 13.71
CA SER A 157 2.13 -7.53 12.64
C SER A 157 2.82 -6.55 11.68
N VAL A 158 3.68 -7.06 10.81
CA VAL A 158 4.46 -6.28 9.85
C VAL A 158 4.22 -6.75 8.42
N LEU A 159 4.06 -5.80 7.51
CA LEU A 159 4.06 -6.02 6.06
C LEU A 159 5.48 -5.87 5.55
N TYR A 160 5.97 -6.85 4.80
CA TYR A 160 7.33 -6.80 4.28
C TYR A 160 7.33 -5.98 2.97
N PRO A 161 8.32 -5.10 2.74
CA PRO A 161 8.47 -4.46 1.44
C PRO A 161 8.83 -5.51 0.38
N GLY A 162 8.33 -5.38 -0.84
CA GLY A 162 8.63 -6.32 -1.93
C GLY A 162 7.76 -7.58 -1.95
N GLN A 163 6.50 -7.48 -1.52
CA GLN A 163 5.52 -8.57 -1.59
C GLN A 163 4.45 -8.27 -2.64
N VAL A 164 3.83 -9.31 -3.19
CA VAL A 164 2.60 -9.18 -3.97
C VAL A 164 1.42 -9.31 -3.03
N ARG A 165 0.62 -8.24 -2.91
CA ARG A 165 -0.54 -8.17 -2.01
C ARG A 165 -1.73 -7.61 -2.77
N GLY A 166 -2.86 -8.31 -2.72
CA GLY A 166 -4.08 -7.91 -3.44
C GLY A 166 -3.94 -7.94 -4.97
N GLY A 167 -2.97 -8.68 -5.50
CA GLY A 167 -2.65 -8.74 -6.94
C GLY A 167 -1.55 -7.76 -7.38
N ASP A 168 -1.16 -6.83 -6.52
CA ASP A 168 -0.16 -5.81 -6.85
C ASP A 168 1.16 -6.06 -6.13
N PHE A 169 2.26 -5.82 -6.84
CA PHE A 169 3.56 -5.71 -6.17
C PHE A 169 3.61 -4.44 -5.32
N LYS A 170 4.14 -4.56 -4.10
CA LYS A 170 4.23 -3.44 -3.17
C LYS A 170 5.71 -3.19 -2.84
N PRO A 171 6.32 -2.13 -3.40
CA PRO A 171 7.72 -1.80 -3.11
C PRO A 171 7.92 -1.20 -1.71
N HIS A 172 6.88 -1.25 -0.87
CA HIS A 172 6.84 -0.77 0.51
C HIS A 172 6.26 -1.86 1.42
N GLY A 173 6.64 -1.79 2.68
CA GLY A 173 6.08 -2.59 3.76
C GLY A 173 5.11 -1.75 4.56
N GLY A 174 5.04 -2.01 5.86
CA GLY A 174 4.20 -1.25 6.77
C GLY A 174 3.98 -1.97 8.09
N PHE A 175 3.22 -1.33 8.96
CA PHE A 175 2.80 -1.92 10.23
C PHE A 175 1.29 -2.04 10.25
N ARG A 176 0.80 -3.16 10.76
CA ARG A 176 -0.61 -3.32 11.13
C ARG A 176 -0.78 -2.93 12.60
N THR A 177 -1.82 -2.19 12.90
CA THR A 177 -2.17 -1.73 14.26
C THR A 177 -3.59 -2.16 14.63
N ASP A 178 -4.00 -3.35 14.13
CA ASP A 178 -5.39 -3.83 14.15
C ASP A 178 -6.04 -3.83 15.54
N ASP A 179 -5.25 -4.05 16.60
CA ASP A 179 -5.71 -4.15 17.99
C ASP A 179 -5.38 -2.90 18.83
N THR A 180 -4.98 -1.78 18.19
CA THR A 180 -4.64 -0.57 18.94
C THR A 180 -5.89 0.26 19.22
N ASP A 181 -6.15 0.50 20.50
CA ASP A 181 -7.19 1.44 20.95
C ASP A 181 -6.71 2.89 20.80
N GLY A 182 -7.43 3.68 20.00
CA GLY A 182 -7.18 5.12 19.85
C GLY A 182 -6.18 5.46 18.74
N PRO A 183 -5.84 6.75 18.62
CA PRO A 183 -5.05 7.24 17.49
C PRO A 183 -3.62 6.72 17.52
N VAL A 184 -3.11 6.33 16.35
CA VAL A 184 -1.71 5.91 16.17
C VAL A 184 -0.91 7.05 15.55
N GLU A 185 0.01 7.63 16.32
CA GLU A 185 0.94 8.63 15.80
C GLU A 185 2.02 7.99 14.91
N VAL A 186 2.28 8.63 13.77
CA VAL A 186 3.37 8.27 12.86
C VAL A 186 4.35 9.43 12.76
N THR A 187 5.63 9.14 12.95
CA THR A 187 6.72 10.12 12.96
C THR A 187 7.69 9.93 11.80
N ALA A 188 8.46 10.97 11.49
CA ALA A 188 9.50 10.94 10.48
C ALA A 188 10.67 10.00 10.89
N PRO A 189 10.95 8.91 10.13
CA PRO A 189 12.06 8.00 10.41
C PRO A 189 13.44 8.57 10.08
N LEU A 190 13.47 9.65 9.28
CA LEU A 190 14.65 10.37 8.82
C LEU A 190 14.24 11.82 8.53
N GLN A 191 15.09 12.79 8.81
CA GLN A 191 14.84 14.18 8.39
C GLN A 191 14.88 14.32 6.87
N GLY A 192 14.19 15.31 6.31
CA GLY A 192 14.22 15.54 4.86
C GLY A 192 13.27 16.64 4.42
N TYR A 193 12.97 16.65 3.13
CA TYR A 193 12.02 17.59 2.54
C TYR A 193 10.89 16.83 1.87
N LEU A 194 9.65 17.27 2.10
CA LEU A 194 8.51 16.78 1.34
C LEU A 194 8.78 16.98 -0.15
N LYS A 195 8.64 15.88 -0.90
CA LYS A 195 8.80 15.81 -2.35
C LYS A 195 7.46 15.70 -3.05
N SER A 196 6.59 14.83 -2.55
CA SER A 196 5.27 14.58 -3.11
C SER A 196 4.25 14.29 -2.01
N ALA A 197 2.98 14.54 -2.32
CA ALA A 197 1.88 14.16 -1.44
C ALA A 197 0.69 13.65 -2.26
N ALA A 198 -0.12 12.80 -1.67
CA ALA A 198 -1.45 12.44 -2.16
C ALA A 198 -2.49 12.62 -1.05
N TYR A 199 -3.71 12.96 -1.45
CA TYR A 199 -4.87 13.03 -0.57
C TYR A 199 -6.07 12.45 -1.29
N PHE A 200 -6.63 11.35 -0.80
CA PHE A 200 -7.72 10.61 -1.46
C PHE A 200 -8.61 9.92 -0.44
N THR A 201 -9.60 9.16 -0.90
CA THR A 201 -10.50 8.38 -0.03
C THR A 201 -10.58 6.92 -0.41
N ASP A 202 -10.95 6.06 0.53
CA ASP A 202 -11.46 4.73 0.25
C ASP A 202 -12.55 4.32 1.28
N SER A 203 -12.83 3.02 1.42
CA SER A 203 -13.80 2.49 2.40
C SER A 203 -13.44 2.76 3.88
N ALA A 204 -12.17 3.02 4.19
CA ALA A 204 -11.65 3.37 5.51
C ALA A 204 -11.63 4.89 5.79
N GLY A 205 -12.01 5.73 4.82
CA GLY A 205 -12.12 7.18 4.98
C GLY A 205 -11.05 7.96 4.20
N ASP A 206 -10.51 9.01 4.82
CA ASP A 206 -9.49 9.87 4.23
C ASP A 206 -8.08 9.22 4.30
N HIS A 207 -7.30 9.41 3.23
CA HIS A 207 -5.95 8.87 3.08
C HIS A 207 -4.98 9.98 2.76
N TYR A 208 -3.92 10.08 3.56
CA TYR A 208 -2.79 10.94 3.28
C TYR A 208 -1.56 10.09 2.98
N MET A 209 -0.79 10.52 2.00
CA MET A 209 0.49 9.91 1.64
C MET A 209 1.53 11.01 1.43
N PHE A 210 2.75 10.77 1.89
CA PHE A 210 3.86 11.69 1.72
C PHE A 210 5.13 10.95 1.30
N ASP A 211 5.80 11.47 0.28
CA ASP A 211 7.19 11.16 -0.02
C ASP A 211 8.09 12.24 0.57
N ILE A 212 9.04 11.84 1.42
CA ILE A 212 10.05 12.74 1.99
C ILE A 212 11.42 12.29 1.49
N GLN A 213 12.20 13.24 0.97
CA GLN A 213 13.56 13.00 0.50
C GLN A 213 14.59 13.64 1.44
N HIS A 214 15.53 12.82 1.90
CA HIS A 214 16.80 13.33 2.40
C HIS A 214 17.70 13.68 1.21
N GLN A 215 18.31 14.87 1.25
CA GLN A 215 19.08 15.46 0.13
C GLN A 215 20.20 14.54 -0.39
N CYS A 216 20.72 13.66 0.45
CA CYS A 216 21.77 12.72 0.06
C CYS A 216 21.29 11.59 -0.88
N GLY A 217 19.98 11.47 -1.13
CA GLY A 217 19.41 10.48 -2.06
C GLY A 217 18.70 9.31 -1.38
N ILE A 218 18.17 9.50 -0.19
CA ILE A 218 17.27 8.53 0.46
C ILE A 218 15.87 9.11 0.47
N MET A 219 14.88 8.34 0.06
CA MET A 219 13.47 8.70 0.15
C MET A 219 12.74 7.72 1.04
N TYR A 220 11.77 8.19 1.79
CA TYR A 220 10.78 7.31 2.41
C TYR A 220 9.37 7.78 2.08
N ARG A 221 8.48 6.81 1.95
CA ARG A 221 7.06 6.98 1.72
C ARG A 221 6.30 6.53 2.96
N LEU A 222 5.40 7.37 3.44
CA LEU A 222 4.39 7.00 4.43
C LEU A 222 3.02 7.12 3.77
N GLY A 223 2.23 6.05 3.80
CA GLY A 223 0.91 5.97 3.17
C GLY A 223 -0.14 5.43 4.13
N HIS A 224 -1.41 5.46 3.72
CA HIS A 224 -2.55 5.06 4.55
C HIS A 224 -2.63 5.78 5.91
N LEU A 225 -2.21 7.05 5.94
CA LEU A 225 -2.34 7.91 7.11
C LEU A 225 -3.79 8.41 7.17
N GLY A 226 -4.39 8.46 8.37
CA GLY A 226 -5.81 8.79 8.57
C GLY A 226 -6.07 10.23 9.00
N ALA A 227 -5.11 10.85 9.72
CA ALA A 227 -5.19 12.24 10.11
C ALA A 227 -3.77 12.84 10.23
N VAL A 228 -3.62 14.12 9.89
CA VAL A 228 -2.31 14.78 9.82
C VAL A 228 -2.29 16.11 10.59
N PRO A 229 -1.13 16.53 11.15
CA PRO A 229 -1.01 17.84 11.79
C PRO A 229 -1.25 19.01 10.82
N PRO A 230 -1.55 20.22 11.33
CA PRO A 230 -1.83 21.40 10.50
C PRO A 230 -0.76 21.73 9.45
N LYS A 231 0.51 21.45 9.75
CA LYS A 231 1.63 21.64 8.81
C LYS A 231 1.46 20.82 7.52
N PHE A 232 1.09 19.56 7.66
CA PHE A 232 0.90 18.62 6.55
C PHE A 232 -0.47 18.83 5.90
N GLN A 233 -1.50 19.18 6.68
CA GLN A 233 -2.81 19.57 6.15
C GLN A 233 -2.67 20.76 5.18
N ALA A 234 -1.90 21.79 5.56
CA ALA A 234 -1.65 22.96 4.71
C ALA A 234 -0.89 22.64 3.40
N VAL A 235 -0.23 21.47 3.32
CA VAL A 235 0.39 20.98 2.08
C VAL A 235 -0.66 20.33 1.19
N VAL A 236 -1.47 19.43 1.74
CA VAL A 236 -2.48 18.71 0.95
C VAL A 236 -3.69 19.57 0.57
N ASP A 237 -3.97 20.65 1.29
CA ASP A 237 -5.00 21.63 0.91
C ASP A 237 -4.68 22.35 -0.41
N LYS A 238 -3.44 22.22 -0.92
CA LYS A 238 -2.98 22.84 -2.18
C LYS A 238 -3.01 21.89 -3.37
N ILE A 239 -3.32 20.62 -3.17
CA ILE A 239 -3.36 19.61 -4.23
C ILE A 239 -4.79 19.11 -4.43
N PRO A 240 -5.15 18.61 -5.63
CA PRO A 240 -6.46 17.99 -5.82
C PRO A 240 -6.65 16.79 -4.89
N LYS A 241 -7.82 16.71 -4.26
CA LYS A 241 -8.24 15.49 -3.57
C LYS A 241 -8.64 14.44 -4.61
N GLY A 242 -7.93 13.32 -4.63
CA GLY A 242 -8.23 12.16 -5.46
C GLY A 242 -9.58 11.53 -5.09
N GLY A 243 -10.23 10.92 -6.09
CA GLY A 243 -11.43 10.11 -5.89
C GLY A 243 -11.15 8.80 -5.16
N PHE A 244 -12.14 7.90 -5.13
CA PHE A 244 -12.01 6.62 -4.44
C PHE A 244 -10.82 5.80 -4.97
N GLY A 245 -9.84 5.52 -4.11
CA GLY A 245 -8.62 4.76 -4.41
C GLY A 245 -7.59 5.49 -5.29
N ASP A 246 -7.81 6.76 -5.63
CA ASP A 246 -6.92 7.53 -6.51
C ASP A 246 -5.71 8.07 -5.74
N SER A 247 -4.69 7.23 -5.60
CA SER A 247 -3.48 7.55 -4.84
C SER A 247 -2.42 8.32 -5.65
N ARG A 248 -2.80 9.02 -6.73
CA ARG A 248 -1.85 9.80 -7.53
C ARG A 248 -1.22 10.91 -6.69
N THR A 249 0.11 10.98 -6.73
CA THR A 249 0.89 11.98 -5.98
C THR A 249 1.14 13.24 -6.81
N TYR A 250 1.12 14.38 -6.13
CA TYR A 250 1.49 15.68 -6.67
C TYR A 250 2.81 16.13 -6.06
N GLU A 251 3.69 16.74 -6.86
CA GLU A 251 4.90 17.34 -6.31
C GLU A 251 4.52 18.49 -5.37
N VAL A 252 5.10 18.49 -4.18
CA VAL A 252 4.86 19.51 -3.15
C VAL A 252 6.19 19.94 -2.54
N GLY A 253 6.26 21.18 -2.08
CA GLY A 253 7.44 21.67 -1.36
C GLY A 253 8.50 22.37 -2.21
N PRO A 254 9.68 22.65 -1.62
CA PRO A 254 10.23 21.96 -0.45
C PRO A 254 9.64 22.41 0.90
N VAL A 255 9.22 21.44 1.73
CA VAL A 255 8.84 21.67 3.15
C VAL A 255 9.72 20.75 4.00
N PHE A 256 10.53 21.35 4.88
CA PHE A 256 11.44 20.59 5.73
C PHE A 256 10.68 19.80 6.81
N VAL A 257 11.13 18.58 7.08
CA VAL A 257 10.61 17.65 8.09
C VAL A 257 11.77 17.20 8.96
N GLU A 258 11.65 17.40 10.27
CA GLU A 258 12.67 16.99 11.24
C GLU A 258 12.57 15.50 11.56
N LEU A 259 13.68 14.87 11.96
CA LEU A 259 13.66 13.50 12.48
C LEU A 259 12.74 13.42 13.71
N GLY A 260 11.84 12.44 13.75
CA GLY A 260 10.89 12.27 14.84
C GLY A 260 9.72 13.26 14.84
N GLU A 261 9.62 14.15 13.85
CA GLU A 261 8.46 15.02 13.70
C GLU A 261 7.20 14.18 13.43
N VAL A 262 6.10 14.49 14.12
CA VAL A 262 4.79 13.85 13.87
C VAL A 262 4.31 14.21 12.47
N ILE A 263 4.13 13.20 11.61
CA ILE A 263 3.61 13.32 10.24
C ILE A 263 2.12 13.00 10.21
N ALA A 264 1.68 12.05 11.02
CA ALA A 264 0.28 11.71 11.20
C ALA A 264 -0.08 11.64 12.68
N THR A 265 -1.24 12.20 13.03
CA THR A 265 -1.84 12.06 14.36
C THR A 265 -2.71 10.82 14.45
N ASP A 266 -3.02 10.18 13.31
CA ASP A 266 -3.70 8.89 13.29
C ASP A 266 -3.37 8.10 12.01
N THR A 267 -3.40 6.78 12.11
CA THR A 267 -3.42 5.87 10.96
C THR A 267 -4.86 5.54 10.60
N GLN A 268 -5.08 4.75 9.56
CA GLN A 268 -6.42 4.25 9.31
C GLN A 268 -6.88 3.27 10.37
N TRP A 269 -8.16 3.40 10.72
CA TRP A 269 -8.81 2.58 11.72
C TRP A 269 -8.69 1.10 11.33
N SER A 270 -8.10 0.30 12.22
CA SER A 270 -7.99 -1.15 12.07
C SER A 270 -7.26 -1.64 10.82
N THR A 271 -6.36 -0.82 10.23
CA THR A 271 -5.53 -1.24 9.10
C THR A 271 -4.04 -0.93 9.26
N GLY A 272 -3.67 0.15 9.96
CA GLY A 272 -2.29 0.58 10.09
C GLY A 272 -1.83 1.46 8.93
N PHE A 273 -0.54 1.41 8.58
CA PHE A 273 0.05 2.33 7.61
C PHE A 273 1.20 1.70 6.81
N ASP A 274 1.43 2.26 5.62
CA ASP A 274 2.52 1.84 4.75
C ASP A 274 3.82 2.57 5.06
N TRP A 275 4.92 1.84 4.96
CA TRP A 275 6.27 2.40 5.04
C TRP A 275 7.18 1.82 3.95
N GLY A 276 7.57 2.67 3.01
CA GLY A 276 8.56 2.38 1.98
C GLY A 276 9.83 3.20 2.19
N VAL A 277 10.99 2.62 1.86
CA VAL A 277 12.28 3.31 1.88
C VAL A 277 13.03 2.97 0.59
N TYR A 278 13.62 3.99 -0.03
CA TYR A 278 14.23 3.90 -1.35
C TYR A 278 15.61 4.55 -1.36
N ASP A 279 16.60 3.85 -1.93
CA ASP A 279 17.91 4.41 -2.25
C ASP A 279 17.88 4.97 -3.68
N LEU A 280 17.82 6.29 -3.82
CA LEU A 280 17.73 6.95 -5.11
C LEU A 280 19.09 7.01 -5.82
N ARG A 281 20.18 6.67 -5.13
CA ARG A 281 21.54 6.74 -5.67
C ARG A 281 21.90 5.51 -6.49
N LYS A 282 21.23 4.38 -6.23
CA LYS A 282 21.52 3.08 -6.84
C LYS A 282 20.27 2.22 -6.91
N GLU A 283 20.24 1.32 -7.88
CA GLU A 283 19.21 0.28 -7.92
C GLU A 283 19.49 -0.83 -6.88
N ASN A 284 18.46 -1.59 -6.52
CA ASN A 284 18.50 -2.71 -5.59
C ASN A 284 18.95 -4.02 -6.27
N GLU A 285 19.17 -5.05 -5.45
CA GLU A 285 19.65 -6.35 -5.94
C GLU A 285 18.58 -7.07 -6.77
N ALA A 286 17.29 -6.96 -6.39
CA ALA A 286 16.20 -7.59 -7.11
C ALA A 286 16.09 -7.11 -8.56
N SER A 287 16.34 -5.82 -8.82
CA SER A 287 16.32 -5.26 -10.18
C SER A 287 17.48 -5.68 -11.07
N GLN A 288 18.47 -6.42 -10.55
CA GLN A 288 19.51 -7.03 -11.38
C GLN A 288 18.99 -8.23 -12.17
N ASP A 289 17.86 -8.83 -11.73
CA ASP A 289 17.18 -9.88 -12.48
C ASP A 289 16.32 -9.27 -13.61
N PRO A 290 16.57 -9.62 -14.89
CA PRO A 290 15.74 -9.18 -16.01
C PRO A 290 14.26 -9.55 -15.86
N ALA A 291 13.94 -10.67 -15.23
CA ALA A 291 12.55 -11.10 -15.01
C ALA A 291 11.83 -10.17 -14.02
N PHE A 292 12.51 -9.77 -12.95
CA PHE A 292 11.99 -8.79 -11.99
C PHE A 292 11.74 -7.44 -12.68
N ARG A 293 12.70 -6.97 -13.50
CA ARG A 293 12.53 -5.72 -14.25
C ARG A 293 11.33 -5.79 -15.19
N GLU A 294 11.18 -6.87 -15.94
CA GLU A 294 10.03 -6.99 -16.84
C GLU A 294 8.70 -7.03 -16.07
N ALA A 295 8.66 -7.71 -14.93
CA ALA A 295 7.47 -7.80 -14.09
C ALA A 295 7.07 -6.46 -13.42
N HIS A 296 8.04 -5.55 -13.21
CA HIS A 296 7.84 -4.30 -12.46
C HIS A 296 8.23 -3.03 -13.26
N LYS A 297 8.20 -3.13 -14.59
CA LYS A 297 8.59 -2.05 -15.51
C LYS A 297 7.66 -0.83 -15.48
N ASP A 298 6.48 -0.97 -14.90
CA ASP A 298 5.49 0.10 -14.79
C ASP A 298 5.71 1.00 -13.57
N GLU A 299 6.54 0.57 -12.60
CA GLU A 299 6.90 1.37 -11.41
C GLU A 299 8.43 1.37 -11.08
N PRO A 300 9.31 1.54 -12.08
CA PRO A 300 10.74 1.36 -11.90
C PRO A 300 11.36 2.39 -10.95
N TRP A 301 10.72 3.57 -10.79
CA TRP A 301 11.17 4.62 -9.87
C TRP A 301 11.10 4.19 -8.40
N GLN A 302 10.29 3.18 -8.07
CA GLN A 302 10.19 2.61 -6.72
C GLN A 302 10.68 1.17 -6.65
N ALA A 303 10.17 0.29 -7.52
CA ALA A 303 10.49 -1.14 -7.46
C ALA A 303 11.99 -1.42 -7.59
N TYR A 304 12.73 -0.61 -8.36
CA TYR A 304 14.16 -0.83 -8.54
C TYR A 304 15.01 -0.16 -7.47
N HIS A 305 14.42 0.62 -6.57
CA HIS A 305 15.16 1.42 -5.59
C HIS A 305 14.77 1.11 -4.14
N ALA A 306 13.70 0.34 -3.95
CA ALA A 306 13.21 -0.04 -2.64
C ALA A 306 14.23 -0.88 -1.86
N LEU A 307 14.22 -0.71 -0.54
CA LEU A 307 15.09 -1.36 0.42
C LEU A 307 14.28 -2.24 1.38
N CYS A 308 14.92 -3.29 1.92
CA CYS A 308 14.48 -3.88 3.16
C CYS A 308 14.80 -2.92 4.31
N TRP A 309 13.86 -2.05 4.68
CA TRP A 309 14.09 -1.04 5.72
C TRP A 309 14.39 -1.62 7.11
N PHE A 310 14.19 -2.93 7.30
CA PHE A 310 14.49 -3.65 8.54
C PHE A 310 15.99 -3.58 8.84
N ASP A 311 16.83 -3.70 7.79
CA ASP A 311 18.29 -3.70 7.88
C ASP A 311 18.88 -2.33 8.30
N TYR A 312 18.04 -1.30 8.30
CA TYR A 312 18.43 0.09 8.58
C TYR A 312 17.91 0.59 9.93
N LEU A 313 17.23 -0.26 10.71
CA LEU A 313 16.80 0.06 12.06
C LEU A 313 17.97 -0.11 13.06
N PRO A 314 17.92 0.60 14.22
CA PRO A 314 18.67 0.21 15.40
C PRO A 314 18.45 -1.26 15.75
N SER A 315 19.47 -1.95 16.25
CA SER A 315 19.44 -3.41 16.44
C SER A 315 18.31 -3.88 17.36
N ASP A 316 17.95 -3.08 18.37
CA ASP A 316 16.83 -3.34 19.27
C ASP A 316 15.48 -3.23 18.55
N GLN A 317 15.31 -2.19 17.73
CA GLN A 317 14.10 -1.99 16.91
C GLN A 317 13.99 -3.06 15.82
N GLU A 318 15.08 -3.36 15.12
CA GLU A 318 15.15 -4.43 14.12
C GLU A 318 14.72 -5.78 14.70
N GLN A 319 15.23 -6.12 15.89
CA GLN A 319 14.87 -7.37 16.56
C GLN A 319 13.38 -7.45 16.84
N ILE A 320 12.77 -6.35 17.32
CA ILE A 320 11.33 -6.29 17.56
C ILE A 320 10.57 -6.47 16.24
N VAL A 321 10.90 -5.70 15.20
CA VAL A 321 10.21 -5.75 13.90
C VAL A 321 10.28 -7.15 13.29
N ARG A 322 11.46 -7.79 13.29
CA ARG A 322 11.61 -9.15 12.75
C ARG A 322 10.88 -10.21 13.57
N SER A 323 10.65 -9.95 14.85
CA SER A 323 9.90 -10.84 15.73
C SER A 323 8.39 -10.76 15.52
N LEU A 324 7.88 -9.67 14.92
CA LEU A 324 6.46 -9.53 14.61
C LEU A 324 5.99 -10.64 13.66
N PRO A 325 4.72 -11.09 13.79
CA PRO A 325 4.07 -11.89 12.77
C PRO A 325 4.06 -11.17 11.42
N ALA A 326 4.14 -11.92 10.34
CA ALA A 326 3.87 -11.37 9.02
C ALA A 326 2.37 -11.08 8.89
N ALA A 327 2.04 -9.88 8.41
CA ALA A 327 0.66 -9.44 8.21
C ALA A 327 0.02 -10.09 6.97
N ASP A 328 0.81 -10.35 5.92
CA ASP A 328 0.30 -11.04 4.73
C ASP A 328 0.25 -12.55 4.96
N GLY A 329 -0.96 -13.10 5.06
CA GLY A 329 -1.18 -14.53 5.26
C GLY A 329 -0.78 -15.40 4.07
N VAL A 330 -0.60 -14.82 2.88
CA VAL A 330 -0.22 -15.54 1.66
C VAL A 330 1.30 -15.62 1.53
N SER A 331 1.99 -14.48 1.47
CA SER A 331 3.45 -14.45 1.30
C SER A 331 4.20 -14.73 2.61
N GLY A 332 3.55 -14.55 3.76
CA GLY A 332 4.19 -14.64 5.07
C GLY A 332 5.37 -13.69 5.16
N LYS A 333 6.54 -14.23 5.50
CA LYS A 333 7.82 -13.48 5.56
C LYS A 333 8.60 -13.47 4.25
N THR A 334 8.06 -14.05 3.17
CA THR A 334 8.70 -14.05 1.86
C THR A 334 8.64 -12.65 1.26
N SER A 335 9.77 -12.12 0.80
CA SER A 335 9.87 -10.82 0.16
C SER A 335 10.97 -10.82 -0.91
N ALA A 336 10.85 -9.92 -1.88
CA ALA A 336 11.89 -9.70 -2.88
C ALA A 336 13.11 -8.93 -2.32
N TYR A 337 12.94 -8.22 -1.21
CA TYR A 337 13.97 -7.34 -0.63
C TYR A 337 14.48 -7.82 0.72
N CYS A 338 13.62 -8.51 1.47
CA CYS A 338 13.84 -9.10 2.78
C CYS A 338 13.64 -10.63 2.69
#